data_AF-A0A9P1FQP7-F1
#
_entry.id   AF-A0A9P1FQP7-F1
#
_cell.length_a   1.000
_cell.length_b   1.000
_cell.length_c   1.000
_cell.angle_alpha   90.00
_cell.angle_beta   90.00
_cell.angle_gamma   90.00
#
_symmetry.space_group_name_H-M   'P 1'
#
loop_
_entity.id
_entity.type
_entity.pdbx_description
1 polymer ?
#
loop_
_entity_poly.entity_id
_entity_poly.type
_entity_poly.pdbx_seq_one_letter_code
_entity_poly.pdbx_strand_id
1 'polypeptide(L)'
;MGEEADLGSVSVLSLLMQTGWPYAVIYGILAVGISTVLCLHDLFPMPWCFKDRQGAVLLPLGCWVSISSLVGLLLGLFISPYFPCFNGRPGRCFIDMVSIDQSDPEKIEEGIYGIGGFLSVSRELQVLWSPPYLSRLWCVFELAAYRKANPSGKITLTPLYVEQILTMMIIGLYVVLGCYWVANALNLSGLSTVVYVVAMIPACIPLHLMRRNLAESKHKLLSDLKDFDIKQVHCLDDFDRSFIHSAIIKWYGSREAFTDFVRGPLRDELL
;
A
#
# COMPACT_ATOMS: atom_id res chain seq x y z
N MET A 1 -2.73 -19.96 8.11
CA MET A 1 -4.11 -19.83 7.58
C MET A 1 -4.80 -18.51 7.94
N GLY A 2 -5.19 -18.22 9.20
CA GLY A 2 -5.91 -16.96 9.51
C GLY A 2 -5.07 -15.68 9.30
N GLU A 3 -3.79 -15.73 9.66
CA GLU A 3 -2.85 -14.60 9.56
C GLU A 3 -2.38 -14.34 8.10
N GLU A 4 -2.34 -15.38 7.27
CA GLU A 4 -1.97 -15.28 5.84
C GLU A 4 -3.09 -14.69 4.98
N ALA A 5 -4.35 -15.03 5.28
CA ALA A 5 -5.50 -14.45 4.59
C ALA A 5 -5.63 -12.93 4.83
N ASP A 6 -5.27 -12.48 6.04
CA ASP A 6 -5.26 -11.07 6.40
C ASP A 6 -4.12 -10.32 5.67
N LEU A 7 -2.94 -10.95 5.58
CA LEU A 7 -1.79 -10.41 4.84
C LEU A 7 -2.08 -10.22 3.35
N GLY A 8 -2.83 -11.14 2.74
CA GLY A 8 -3.27 -11.04 1.35
C GLY A 8 -4.17 -9.84 1.11
N SER A 9 -5.18 -9.65 1.98
CA SER A 9 -6.12 -8.54 1.89
C SER A 9 -5.41 -7.18 2.02
N VAL A 10 -4.46 -7.08 2.96
CA VAL A 10 -3.62 -5.89 3.13
C VAL A 10 -2.75 -5.62 1.89
N SER A 11 -2.15 -6.65 1.31
CA SER A 11 -1.29 -6.51 0.13
C SER A 11 -2.08 -6.02 -1.09
N VAL A 12 -3.28 -6.54 -1.30
CA VAL A 12 -4.19 -6.08 -2.36
C VAL A 12 -4.61 -4.63 -2.13
N LEU A 13 -4.95 -4.24 -0.90
CA LEU A 13 -5.28 -2.87 -0.56
C LEU A 13 -4.10 -1.91 -0.79
N SER A 14 -2.89 -2.30 -0.38
CA SER A 14 -1.67 -1.52 -0.65
C SER A 14 -1.43 -1.36 -2.15
N LEU A 15 -1.57 -2.42 -2.93
CA LEU A 15 -1.40 -2.35 -4.38
C LEU A 15 -2.47 -1.45 -5.03
N LEU A 16 -3.71 -1.57 -4.58
CA LEU A 16 -4.83 -0.73 -5.03
C LEU A 16 -4.57 0.75 -4.74
N MET A 17 -4.08 1.07 -3.54
CA MET A 17 -3.72 2.44 -3.16
C MET A 17 -2.53 2.98 -3.99
N GLN A 18 -1.48 2.19 -4.18
CA GLN A 18 -0.29 2.61 -4.94
C GLN A 18 -0.59 2.88 -6.42
N THR A 19 -1.49 2.11 -7.02
CA THR A 19 -1.83 2.20 -8.44
C THR A 19 -3.05 3.07 -8.70
N GLY A 20 -4.00 3.10 -7.77
CA GLY A 20 -5.31 3.72 -7.92
C GLY A 20 -5.43 5.15 -7.37
N TRP A 21 -4.45 5.65 -6.62
CA TRP A 21 -4.54 7.01 -6.06
C TRP A 21 -4.81 8.13 -7.09
N PRO A 22 -4.29 8.11 -8.34
CA PRO A 22 -4.61 9.17 -9.29
C PRO A 22 -6.09 9.17 -9.66
N TYR A 23 -6.67 7.97 -9.84
CA TYR A 23 -8.09 7.80 -10.08
C TYR A 23 -8.91 8.26 -8.88
N ALA A 24 -8.52 7.87 -7.66
CA ALA A 24 -9.17 8.35 -6.45
C ALA A 24 -9.22 9.89 -6.42
N VAL A 25 -8.09 10.56 -6.66
CA VAL A 25 -8.02 12.04 -6.66
C VAL A 25 -8.90 12.65 -7.76
N ILE A 26 -8.83 12.14 -9.00
CA ILE A 26 -9.63 12.65 -10.12
C ILE A 26 -11.12 12.51 -9.83
N TYR A 27 -11.57 11.32 -9.41
CA TYR A 27 -12.98 11.08 -9.09
C TYR A 27 -13.42 11.86 -7.85
N GLY A 28 -12.54 12.06 -6.87
CA GLY A 28 -12.78 12.94 -5.73
C GLY A 28 -13.05 14.39 -6.16
N ILE A 29 -12.19 14.94 -7.04
CA ILE A 29 -12.36 16.30 -7.60
C ILE A 29 -13.66 16.41 -8.41
N LEU A 30 -13.93 15.43 -9.27
CA LEU A 30 -15.16 15.40 -10.09
C LEU A 30 -16.41 15.33 -9.21
N ALA A 31 -16.43 14.48 -8.20
CA ALA A 31 -17.55 14.34 -7.28
C ALA A 31 -17.82 15.65 -6.50
N VAL A 32 -16.77 16.32 -6.03
CA VAL A 32 -16.87 17.64 -5.39
C VAL A 32 -17.41 18.70 -6.37
N GLY A 33 -16.92 18.70 -7.60
CA GLY A 33 -17.38 19.62 -8.64
C GLY A 33 -18.87 19.45 -8.95
N ILE A 34 -19.31 18.21 -9.17
CA ILE A 34 -20.71 17.86 -9.41
C ILE A 34 -21.58 18.28 -8.22
N SER A 35 -21.16 17.93 -7.00
CA SER A 35 -21.88 18.27 -5.77
C SER A 35 -22.03 19.79 -5.60
N THR A 36 -20.97 20.55 -5.89
CA THR A 36 -20.99 22.02 -5.85
C THR A 36 -22.00 22.59 -6.85
N VAL A 37 -22.00 22.11 -8.10
CA VAL A 37 -22.95 22.56 -9.14
C VAL A 37 -24.40 22.22 -8.74
N LEU A 38 -24.64 21.01 -8.23
CA LEU A 38 -25.98 20.59 -7.78
C LEU A 38 -26.49 21.46 -6.63
N CYS A 39 -25.63 21.86 -5.69
CA CYS A 39 -25.99 22.79 -4.63
C CYS A 39 -26.25 24.22 -5.16
N LEU A 40 -25.46 24.70 -6.12
CA LEU A 40 -25.66 26.05 -6.70
C LEU A 40 -26.98 26.17 -7.50
N HIS A 41 -27.52 25.05 -7.97
CA HIS A 41 -28.80 24.99 -8.66
C HIS A 41 -29.98 24.60 -7.76
N ASP A 42 -29.78 24.59 -6.43
CA ASP A 42 -30.79 24.20 -5.43
C ASP A 42 -31.39 22.78 -5.66
N LEU A 43 -30.65 21.90 -6.36
CA LEU A 43 -31.08 20.52 -6.60
C LEU A 43 -30.80 19.61 -5.41
N PHE A 44 -29.78 19.96 -4.60
CA PHE A 44 -29.56 19.32 -3.31
C PHE A 44 -30.16 20.14 -2.17
N PRO A 45 -30.75 19.48 -1.17
CA PRO A 45 -31.13 20.17 0.04
C PRO A 45 -29.87 20.79 0.64
N MET A 46 -29.99 21.98 1.20
CA MET A 46 -28.91 22.72 1.82
C MET A 46 -29.02 22.59 3.34
N PRO A 47 -28.71 21.43 3.95
CA PRO A 47 -28.78 21.29 5.39
C PRO A 47 -27.72 22.19 6.03
N TRP A 48 -28.01 22.67 7.24
CA TRP A 48 -27.07 23.43 8.06
C TRP A 48 -26.62 24.77 7.43
N CYS A 49 -27.56 25.54 6.88
CA CYS A 49 -27.32 26.95 6.57
C CYS A 49 -27.01 27.74 7.86
N PHE A 50 -25.77 28.21 8.00
CA PHE A 50 -25.37 29.07 9.11
C PHE A 50 -25.46 30.53 8.70
N LYS A 51 -26.07 31.36 9.56
CA LYS A 51 -25.94 32.81 9.46
C LYS A 51 -24.67 33.21 10.20
N ASP A 52 -23.79 33.96 9.56
CA ASP A 52 -22.65 34.54 10.26
C ASP A 52 -23.12 35.62 11.28
N ARG A 53 -22.18 36.15 12.07
CA ARG A 53 -22.47 37.24 13.04
C ARG A 53 -22.96 38.53 12.37
N GLN A 54 -22.78 38.69 11.07
CA GLN A 54 -23.17 39.85 10.26
C GLN A 54 -24.49 39.60 9.50
N GLY A 55 -25.11 38.43 9.65
CA GLY A 55 -26.34 38.04 8.97
C GLY A 55 -26.14 37.53 7.54
N ALA A 56 -24.91 37.41 7.05
CA ALA A 56 -24.62 36.80 5.76
C ALA A 56 -24.83 35.27 5.84
N VAL A 57 -25.43 34.71 4.80
CA VAL A 57 -25.64 33.27 4.66
C VAL A 57 -24.30 32.65 4.27
N LEU A 58 -23.71 31.82 5.14
CA LEU A 58 -22.62 30.95 4.74
C LEU A 58 -23.14 29.93 3.72
N LEU A 59 -22.42 29.78 2.61
CA LEU A 59 -22.74 28.76 1.61
C LEU A 59 -22.78 27.36 2.26
N PRO A 60 -23.93 26.67 2.24
CA PRO A 60 -24.15 25.38 2.90
C PRO A 60 -23.57 24.19 2.11
N LEU A 61 -22.50 24.43 1.34
CA LEU A 61 -21.88 23.44 0.45
C LEU A 61 -21.16 22.33 1.21
N GLY A 62 -20.70 22.61 2.43
CA GLY A 62 -19.59 21.86 3.00
C GLY A 62 -19.89 20.40 3.33
N CYS A 63 -21.11 20.05 3.76
CA CYS A 63 -21.45 18.66 4.08
C CYS A 63 -21.47 17.77 2.81
N TRP A 64 -22.11 18.25 1.74
CA TRP A 64 -22.19 17.53 0.47
C TRP A 64 -20.84 17.46 -0.22
N VAL A 65 -20.03 18.52 -0.14
CA VAL A 65 -18.63 18.49 -0.60
C VAL A 65 -17.84 17.40 0.13
N SER A 66 -17.99 17.28 1.45
CA SER A 66 -17.29 16.27 2.27
C SER A 66 -17.73 14.84 1.92
N ILE A 67 -19.03 14.60 1.79
CA ILE A 67 -19.55 13.26 1.47
C ILE A 67 -19.19 12.87 0.04
N SER A 68 -19.39 13.79 -0.91
CA SER A 68 -19.07 13.55 -2.33
C SER A 68 -17.57 13.33 -2.53
N SER A 69 -16.69 14.04 -1.81
CA SER A 69 -15.25 13.78 -1.89
C SER A 69 -14.90 12.37 -1.42
N LEU A 70 -15.49 11.89 -0.33
CA LEU A 70 -15.23 10.52 0.16
C LEU A 70 -15.73 9.48 -0.84
N VAL A 71 -16.96 9.64 -1.32
CA VAL A 71 -17.55 8.73 -2.32
C VAL A 71 -16.72 8.74 -3.61
N GLY A 72 -16.31 9.92 -4.08
CA GLY A 72 -15.46 10.06 -5.26
C GLY A 72 -14.09 9.38 -5.10
N LEU A 73 -13.44 9.56 -3.94
CA LEU A 73 -12.17 8.87 -3.64
C LEU A 73 -12.33 7.34 -3.68
N LEU A 74 -13.35 6.81 -3.01
CA LEU A 74 -13.61 5.36 -2.97
C LEU A 74 -13.96 4.81 -4.36
N LEU A 75 -14.84 5.49 -5.10
CA LEU A 75 -15.19 5.08 -6.46
C LEU A 75 -13.97 5.09 -7.38
N GLY A 76 -13.16 6.15 -7.35
CA GLY A 76 -11.94 6.22 -8.15
C GLY A 76 -10.98 5.08 -7.80
N LEU A 77 -10.84 4.74 -6.52
CA LEU A 77 -10.01 3.63 -6.06
C LEU A 77 -10.54 2.27 -6.54
N PHE A 78 -11.85 1.99 -6.42
CA PHE A 78 -12.42 0.71 -6.85
C PHE A 78 -12.48 0.55 -8.37
N ILE A 79 -12.60 1.65 -9.11
CA ILE A 79 -12.65 1.61 -10.56
C ILE A 79 -11.23 1.57 -11.17
N SER A 80 -10.19 1.98 -10.43
CA SER A 80 -8.82 2.05 -10.96
C SER A 80 -8.28 0.76 -11.61
N PRO A 81 -8.57 -0.46 -11.13
CA PRO A 81 -8.07 -1.69 -11.76
C PRO A 81 -8.61 -1.91 -13.18
N TYR A 82 -9.73 -1.29 -13.53
CA TYR A 82 -10.38 -1.45 -14.85
C TYR A 82 -9.86 -0.44 -15.89
N PHE A 83 -8.99 0.49 -15.49
CA PHE A 83 -8.44 1.50 -16.39
C PHE A 83 -6.92 1.37 -16.55
N PRO A 84 -6.37 1.76 -17.72
CA PRO A 84 -4.92 1.71 -17.95
C PRO A 84 -4.18 2.65 -17.00
N CYS A 85 -3.07 2.22 -16.41
CA CYS A 85 -2.33 3.07 -15.46
C CYS A 85 -1.88 4.41 -16.09
N PHE A 86 -2.18 5.53 -15.43
CA PHE A 86 -1.85 6.89 -15.90
C PHE A 86 -0.36 7.14 -16.18
N ASN A 87 0.53 6.38 -15.56
CA ASN A 87 1.99 6.61 -15.63
C ASN A 87 2.72 5.70 -16.63
N GLY A 88 2.02 5.08 -17.59
CA GLY A 88 2.64 4.16 -18.55
C GLY A 88 3.25 2.91 -17.90
N ARG A 89 2.88 2.62 -16.65
CA ARG A 89 3.19 1.34 -16.01
C ARG A 89 2.44 0.23 -16.77
N PRO A 90 3.07 -0.91 -17.06
CA PRO A 90 2.41 -2.00 -17.75
C PRO A 90 1.16 -2.41 -16.97
N GLY A 91 -0.01 -2.39 -17.63
CA GLY A 91 -1.31 -2.73 -17.03
C GLY A 91 -1.49 -4.22 -16.73
N ARG A 92 -0.40 -4.97 -16.57
CA ARG A 92 -0.39 -6.40 -16.25
C ARG A 92 0.69 -6.62 -15.19
N CYS A 93 0.27 -7.15 -14.06
CA CYS A 93 1.15 -7.64 -13.01
C CYS A 93 0.86 -9.13 -12.78
N PHE A 94 1.90 -9.88 -12.45
CA PHE A 94 1.77 -11.22 -11.93
C PHE A 94 1.76 -11.11 -10.40
N ILE A 95 0.73 -11.64 -9.77
CA ILE A 95 0.60 -11.69 -8.31
C ILE A 95 0.53 -13.17 -7.93
N ASP A 96 1.58 -13.67 -7.28
CA ASP A 96 1.74 -15.06 -6.87
C ASP A 96 0.48 -15.64 -6.21
N MET A 97 -0.06 -14.96 -5.20
CA MET A 97 -1.21 -15.39 -4.40
C MET A 97 -2.50 -15.57 -5.24
N VAL A 98 -2.66 -14.78 -6.30
CA VAL A 98 -3.88 -14.79 -7.14
C VAL A 98 -3.67 -15.64 -8.39
N SER A 99 -2.42 -15.76 -8.85
CA SER A 99 -2.08 -16.43 -10.12
C SER A 99 -1.77 -17.92 -9.93
N ILE A 100 -1.42 -18.34 -8.72
CA ILE A 100 -1.14 -19.74 -8.37
C ILE A 100 -2.32 -20.27 -7.54
N ASP A 101 -2.87 -21.41 -7.94
CA ASP A 101 -3.93 -22.10 -7.22
C ASP A 101 -3.40 -22.60 -5.86
N GLN A 102 -3.71 -21.88 -4.78
CA GLN A 102 -3.25 -22.20 -3.42
C GLN A 102 -3.95 -23.42 -2.79
N SER A 103 -4.93 -24.02 -3.48
CA SER A 103 -5.72 -25.14 -2.93
C SER A 103 -5.20 -26.51 -3.37
N ASP A 104 -4.50 -26.56 -4.50
CA ASP A 104 -4.08 -27.80 -5.16
C ASP A 104 -2.54 -27.91 -5.14
N PRO A 105 -1.96 -28.83 -4.33
CA PRO A 105 -0.51 -28.97 -4.19
C PRO A 105 0.23 -29.18 -5.51
N GLU A 106 -0.35 -29.90 -6.48
CA GLU A 106 0.29 -30.13 -7.78
C GLU A 106 0.38 -28.83 -8.58
N LYS A 107 -0.68 -28.01 -8.54
CA LYS A 107 -0.68 -26.69 -9.22
C LYS A 107 0.16 -25.65 -8.49
N ILE A 108 0.32 -25.76 -7.18
CA ILE A 108 1.29 -24.94 -6.42
C ILE A 108 2.69 -25.23 -6.95
N GLU A 109 3.06 -26.52 -7.06
CA GLU A 109 4.36 -26.94 -7.58
C GLU A 109 4.57 -26.48 -9.03
N GLU A 110 3.60 -26.72 -9.92
CA GLU A 110 3.64 -26.21 -11.30
C GLU A 110 3.77 -24.68 -11.36
N GLY A 111 3.01 -23.97 -10.51
CA GLY A 111 3.05 -22.52 -10.39
C GLY A 111 4.43 -22.02 -9.96
N ILE A 112 5.02 -22.65 -8.95
CA ILE A 112 6.37 -22.38 -8.45
C ILE A 112 7.41 -22.54 -9.57
N TYR A 113 7.35 -23.64 -10.35
CA TYR A 113 8.25 -23.83 -11.48
C TYR A 113 8.05 -22.76 -12.57
N GLY A 114 6.84 -22.24 -12.73
CA GLY A 114 6.50 -21.16 -13.65
C GLY A 114 7.04 -19.78 -13.26
N ILE A 115 7.27 -19.51 -11.96
CA ILE A 115 7.68 -18.19 -11.45
C ILE A 115 8.95 -17.69 -12.16
N GLY A 116 9.94 -18.55 -12.38
CA GLY A 116 11.19 -18.17 -13.06
C GLY A 116 10.96 -17.59 -14.47
N GLY A 117 9.95 -18.11 -15.19
CA GLY A 117 9.54 -17.57 -16.48
C GLY A 117 9.01 -16.15 -16.35
N PHE A 118 8.10 -15.91 -15.40
CA PHE A 118 7.56 -14.57 -15.13
C PHE A 118 8.65 -13.58 -14.71
N LEU A 119 9.59 -13.99 -13.85
CA LEU A 119 10.71 -13.13 -13.43
C LEU A 119 11.58 -12.72 -14.62
N SER A 120 11.82 -13.61 -15.59
CA SER A 120 12.65 -13.33 -16.76
C SER A 120 12.04 -12.32 -17.74
N VAL A 121 10.71 -12.27 -17.86
CA VAL A 121 10.00 -11.37 -18.78
C VAL A 121 9.47 -10.11 -18.08
N SER A 122 9.50 -10.06 -16.75
CA SER A 122 9.04 -8.93 -15.96
C SER A 122 10.01 -7.77 -16.02
N ARG A 123 9.50 -6.56 -16.28
CA ARG A 123 10.31 -5.32 -16.29
C ARG A 123 10.76 -4.89 -14.89
N GLU A 124 9.93 -5.18 -13.89
CA GLU A 124 10.10 -4.74 -12.52
C GLU A 124 9.61 -5.84 -11.57
N LEU A 125 10.40 -6.13 -10.53
CA LEU A 125 9.95 -6.89 -9.37
C LEU A 125 9.60 -5.91 -8.26
N GLN A 126 8.31 -5.81 -7.94
CA GLN A 126 7.83 -5.01 -6.84
C GLN A 126 7.54 -5.90 -5.64
N VAL A 127 8.28 -5.69 -4.56
CA VAL A 127 8.12 -6.45 -3.33
C VAL A 127 7.46 -5.58 -2.28
N LEU A 128 6.29 -6.00 -1.84
CA LEU A 128 5.62 -5.43 -0.68
C LEU A 128 6.16 -6.12 0.58
N TRP A 129 6.98 -5.43 1.36
CA TRP A 129 7.69 -6.04 2.48
C TRP A 129 7.17 -5.58 3.85
N SER A 130 7.25 -6.49 4.81
CA SER A 130 7.05 -6.29 6.24
C SER A 130 8.10 -7.10 7.00
N PRO A 131 8.59 -6.68 8.19
CA PRO A 131 9.37 -7.57 9.04
C PRO A 131 8.56 -8.82 9.40
N PRO A 132 9.11 -10.05 9.32
CA PRO A 132 10.51 -10.41 9.05
C PRO A 132 10.77 -10.91 7.60
N TYR A 133 10.54 -10.09 6.57
CA TYR A 133 10.67 -10.49 5.15
C TYR A 133 11.96 -11.26 4.82
N LEU A 134 13.12 -10.77 5.28
CA LEU A 134 14.44 -11.36 4.99
C LEU A 134 14.76 -12.62 5.80
N SER A 135 13.93 -12.99 6.79
CA SER A 135 14.09 -14.24 7.51
C SER A 135 13.53 -15.44 6.74
N ARG A 136 12.80 -15.22 5.64
CA ARG A 136 12.19 -16.27 4.81
C ARG A 136 13.09 -16.58 3.62
N LEU A 137 13.51 -17.85 3.48
CA LEU A 137 14.41 -18.30 2.41
C LEU A 137 13.85 -17.97 1.02
N TRP A 138 12.56 -18.22 0.82
CA TRP A 138 11.87 -17.95 -0.44
C TRP A 138 11.96 -16.48 -0.86
N CYS A 139 11.66 -15.56 0.05
CA CYS A 139 11.65 -14.12 -0.22
C CYS A 139 13.01 -13.57 -0.66
N VAL A 140 14.11 -14.07 -0.07
CA VAL A 140 15.46 -13.66 -0.46
C VAL A 140 15.88 -14.34 -1.76
N PHE A 141 15.48 -15.59 -1.94
CA PHE A 141 15.68 -16.32 -3.19
C PHE A 141 15.00 -15.62 -4.37
N GLU A 142 13.77 -15.11 -4.24
CA GLU A 142 13.08 -14.39 -5.30
C GLU A 142 13.81 -13.14 -5.78
N LEU A 143 14.36 -12.35 -4.84
CA LEU A 143 15.18 -11.17 -5.17
C LEU A 143 16.41 -11.57 -6.01
N ALA A 144 17.10 -12.62 -5.58
CA ALA A 144 18.28 -13.13 -6.24
C ALA A 144 17.95 -13.78 -7.60
N ALA A 145 16.89 -14.58 -7.65
CA ALA A 145 16.37 -15.21 -8.86
C ALA A 145 16.01 -14.17 -9.91
N TYR A 146 15.31 -13.10 -9.51
CA TYR A 146 14.96 -12.01 -10.39
C TYR A 146 16.19 -11.27 -10.91
N ARG A 147 17.17 -10.95 -10.06
CA ARG A 147 18.43 -10.33 -10.53
C ARG A 147 19.18 -11.24 -11.50
N LYS A 148 19.15 -12.56 -11.30
CA LYS A 148 19.80 -13.52 -12.19
C LYS A 148 19.07 -13.63 -13.54
N ALA A 149 17.75 -13.66 -13.51
CA ALA A 149 16.91 -13.77 -14.69
C ALA A 149 16.84 -12.45 -15.49
N ASN A 150 16.90 -11.31 -14.80
CA ASN A 150 16.82 -9.98 -15.38
C ASN A 150 17.87 -9.02 -14.77
N PRO A 151 19.14 -9.07 -15.25
CA PRO A 151 20.23 -8.29 -14.69
C PRO A 151 20.04 -6.77 -14.73
N SER A 152 19.27 -6.26 -15.70
CA SER A 152 18.91 -4.84 -15.83
C SER A 152 17.54 -4.50 -15.26
N GLY A 153 16.80 -5.49 -14.76
CA GLY A 153 15.47 -5.33 -14.22
C GLY A 153 15.48 -4.46 -12.97
N LYS A 154 14.40 -3.72 -12.75
CA LYS A 154 14.24 -2.89 -11.55
C LYS A 154 13.71 -3.74 -10.38
N ILE A 155 14.30 -3.62 -9.20
CA ILE A 155 13.74 -4.15 -7.95
C ILE A 155 13.24 -2.97 -7.12
N THR A 156 12.00 -3.01 -6.67
CA THR A 156 11.43 -1.97 -5.81
C THR A 156 10.88 -2.59 -4.53
N LEU A 157 11.49 -2.26 -3.40
CA LEU A 157 11.02 -2.64 -2.08
C LEU A 157 10.09 -1.55 -1.53
N THR A 158 8.79 -1.85 -1.44
CA THR A 158 7.80 -0.93 -0.88
C THR A 158 7.31 -1.47 0.47
N PRO A 159 7.42 -0.70 1.57
CA PRO A 159 6.93 -1.12 2.88
C PRO A 159 5.39 -1.17 2.89
N LEU A 160 4.81 -2.28 3.34
CA LEU A 160 3.34 -2.47 3.42
C LEU A 160 2.62 -1.43 4.31
N TYR A 161 3.34 -0.80 5.23
CA TYR A 161 2.75 0.13 6.19
C TYR A 161 2.39 1.49 5.61
N VAL A 162 2.98 1.91 4.47
CA VAL A 162 2.77 3.27 3.95
C VAL A 162 1.32 3.49 3.54
N GLU A 163 0.70 2.52 2.90
CA GLU A 163 -0.68 2.63 2.45
C GLU A 163 -1.68 2.48 3.62
N GLN A 164 -1.31 1.70 4.63
CA GLN A 164 -2.05 1.66 5.89
C GLN A 164 -2.05 3.02 6.59
N ILE A 165 -0.89 3.71 6.64
CA ILE A 165 -0.79 5.08 7.17
C ILE A 165 -1.73 6.01 6.41
N LEU A 166 -1.65 6.00 5.08
CA LEU A 166 -2.46 6.87 4.24
C LEU A 166 -3.95 6.62 4.45
N THR A 167 -4.37 5.36 4.55
CA THR A 167 -5.75 4.97 4.82
C THR A 167 -6.21 5.50 6.17
N MET A 168 -5.41 5.30 7.23
CA MET A 168 -5.70 5.81 8.56
C MET A 168 -5.77 7.34 8.61
N MET A 169 -4.89 8.04 7.87
CA MET A 169 -4.95 9.50 7.73
C MET A 169 -6.24 9.96 7.07
N ILE A 170 -6.66 9.32 5.99
CA ILE A 170 -7.90 9.64 5.28
C ILE A 170 -9.09 9.43 6.23
N ILE A 171 -9.17 8.29 6.91
CA ILE A 171 -10.23 8.02 7.90
C ILE A 171 -10.22 9.08 9.00
N GLY A 172 -9.05 9.36 9.59
CA GLY A 172 -8.90 10.37 10.63
C GLY A 172 -9.38 11.75 10.19
N LEU A 173 -8.99 12.18 8.98
CA LEU A 173 -9.44 13.44 8.38
C LEU A 173 -10.98 13.50 8.28
N TYR A 174 -11.62 12.44 7.78
CA TYR A 174 -13.08 12.40 7.66
C TYR A 174 -13.78 12.34 9.01
N VAL A 175 -13.19 11.70 10.03
CA VAL A 175 -13.70 11.74 11.41
C VAL A 175 -13.65 13.17 11.95
N VAL A 176 -12.53 13.88 11.80
CA VAL A 176 -12.43 15.29 12.24
C VAL A 176 -13.46 16.17 11.53
N LEU A 177 -13.62 15.98 10.22
CA LEU A 177 -14.58 16.71 9.41
C LEU A 177 -16.02 16.42 9.85
N GLY A 178 -16.34 15.16 10.14
CA GLY A 178 -17.64 14.75 10.70
C GLY A 178 -17.91 15.40 12.06
N CYS A 179 -16.93 15.37 12.98
CA CYS A 179 -17.03 16.03 14.29
C CYS A 179 -17.26 17.54 14.16
N TYR A 180 -16.56 18.19 13.22
CA TYR A 180 -16.75 19.62 12.92
C TYR A 180 -18.20 19.91 12.48
N TRP A 181 -18.74 19.12 11.56
CA TRP A 181 -20.13 19.27 11.11
C TRP A 181 -21.14 19.03 12.23
N VAL A 182 -20.94 18.02 13.06
CA VAL A 182 -21.80 17.76 14.24
C VAL A 182 -21.73 18.92 15.23
N ALA A 183 -20.54 19.43 15.55
CA ALA A 183 -20.39 20.56 16.47
C ALA A 183 -21.10 21.82 15.95
N ASN A 184 -20.99 22.10 14.66
CA ASN A 184 -21.71 23.21 14.03
C ASN A 184 -23.23 22.98 14.03
N ALA A 185 -23.70 21.77 13.72
CA ALA A 185 -25.13 21.43 13.78
C ALA A 185 -25.73 21.61 15.19
N LEU A 186 -24.93 21.42 16.23
CA LEU A 186 -25.29 21.65 17.64
C LEU A 186 -25.10 23.11 18.08
N ASN A 187 -24.79 24.03 17.16
CA ASN A 187 -24.51 25.45 17.43
C ASN A 187 -23.35 25.70 18.42
N LEU A 188 -22.38 24.78 18.51
CA LEU A 188 -21.17 24.92 19.32
C LEU A 188 -20.11 25.78 18.60
N SER A 189 -20.52 26.79 17.83
CA SER A 189 -19.67 27.53 16.88
C SER A 189 -18.45 28.19 17.54
N GLY A 190 -18.58 28.65 18.80
CA GLY A 190 -17.45 29.18 19.57
C GLY A 190 -16.40 28.14 20.00
N LEU A 191 -16.78 26.86 20.02
CA LEU A 191 -15.90 25.72 20.31
C LEU A 191 -15.46 24.97 19.05
N SER A 192 -16.06 25.24 17.89
CA SER A 192 -15.81 24.51 16.64
C SER A 192 -14.32 24.47 16.23
N THR A 193 -13.62 25.60 16.33
CA THR A 193 -12.18 25.68 16.08
C THR A 193 -11.38 24.87 17.09
N VAL A 194 -11.77 24.89 18.37
CA VAL A 194 -11.12 24.11 19.43
C VAL A 194 -11.33 22.61 19.20
N VAL A 195 -12.56 22.20 18.87
CA VAL A 195 -12.92 20.82 18.52
C VAL A 195 -12.10 20.36 17.31
N TYR A 196 -11.94 21.19 16.28
CA TYR A 196 -11.13 20.87 15.12
C TYR A 196 -9.65 20.66 15.46
N VAL A 197 -9.05 21.56 16.24
CA VAL A 197 -7.66 21.45 16.68
C VAL A 197 -7.46 20.21 17.56
N VAL A 198 -8.37 19.96 18.51
CA VAL A 198 -8.33 18.77 19.38
C VAL A 198 -8.47 17.49 18.57
N ALA A 199 -9.34 17.46 17.57
CA ALA A 199 -9.57 16.29 16.73
C ALA A 199 -8.37 15.99 15.79
N MET A 200 -7.54 16.99 15.47
CA MET A 200 -6.31 16.81 14.69
C MET A 200 -5.16 16.19 15.51
N ILE A 201 -5.13 16.38 16.83
CA ILE A 201 -4.05 15.86 17.69
C ILE A 201 -3.96 14.31 17.61
N PRO A 202 -5.06 13.55 17.73
CA PRO A 202 -5.06 12.10 17.52
C PRO A 202 -4.68 11.65 16.10
N ALA A 203 -4.73 12.51 15.08
CA ALA A 203 -4.26 12.15 13.74
C ALA A 203 -2.73 12.30 13.62
N CYS A 204 -2.15 13.30 14.31
CA CYS A 204 -0.70 13.54 14.32
C CYS A 204 0.11 12.47 15.06
N ILE A 205 -0.46 11.84 16.11
CA ILE A 205 0.24 10.84 16.92
C ILE A 205 0.49 9.54 16.14
N PRO A 206 -0.51 8.87 15.52
CA PRO A 206 -0.31 7.71 14.66
C PRO A 206 0.64 8.02 13.51
N LEU A 207 0.54 9.22 12.93
CA LEU A 207 1.46 9.66 11.89
C LEU A 207 2.91 9.66 12.36
N HIS A 208 3.18 10.23 13.54
CA HIS A 208 4.51 10.25 14.10
C HIS A 208 5.02 8.85 14.43
N LEU A 209 4.21 8.04 15.13
CA LEU A 209 4.55 6.68 15.52
C LEU A 209 4.83 5.80 14.29
N MET A 210 4.01 5.90 13.25
CA MET A 210 4.16 5.10 12.05
C MET A 210 5.33 5.56 11.18
N ARG A 211 5.62 6.87 11.10
CA ARG A 211 6.85 7.38 10.46
C ARG A 211 8.11 6.87 11.16
N ARG A 212 8.09 6.84 12.50
CA ARG A 212 9.18 6.29 13.30
C ARG A 212 9.34 4.80 13.05
N ASN A 213 8.25 4.02 13.12
CA ASN A 213 8.27 2.59 12.84
C ASN A 213 8.74 2.27 11.43
N LEU A 214 8.38 3.10 10.44
CA LEU A 214 8.86 2.95 9.07
C LEU A 214 10.36 3.18 8.95
N ALA A 215 10.88 4.24 9.57
CA ALA A 215 12.31 4.52 9.58
C ALA A 215 13.09 3.38 10.28
N GLU A 216 12.61 2.95 11.45
CA GLU A 216 13.18 1.83 12.20
C GLU A 216 13.13 0.53 11.39
N SER A 217 12.01 0.24 10.71
CA SER A 217 11.87 -0.94 9.87
C SER A 217 12.80 -0.90 8.67
N LYS A 218 12.97 0.26 8.01
CA LYS A 218 13.92 0.40 6.88
C LYS A 218 15.35 0.18 7.36
N HIS A 219 15.72 0.75 8.50
CA HIS A 219 17.04 0.52 9.09
C HIS A 219 17.25 -0.95 9.44
N LYS A 220 16.24 -1.60 10.02
CA LYS A 220 16.27 -3.03 10.33
C LYS A 220 16.47 -3.86 9.06
N LEU A 221 15.70 -3.61 8.00
CA LEU A 221 15.83 -4.29 6.71
C LEU A 221 17.26 -4.19 6.13
N LEU A 222 17.85 -2.99 6.16
CA LEU A 222 19.21 -2.78 5.67
C LEU A 222 20.27 -3.43 6.55
N SER A 223 20.03 -3.51 7.87
CA SER A 223 20.87 -4.27 8.80
C SER A 223 20.76 -5.78 8.56
N ASP A 224 19.53 -6.28 8.39
CA ASP A 224 19.24 -7.69 8.14
C ASP A 224 19.87 -8.14 6.81
N LEU A 225 19.93 -7.29 5.77
CA LEU A 225 20.68 -7.57 4.54
C LEU A 225 22.19 -7.66 4.79
N LYS A 226 22.74 -6.78 5.63
CA LYS A 226 24.17 -6.74 5.94
C LYS A 226 24.61 -7.99 6.72
N ASP A 227 23.78 -8.41 7.66
CA ASP A 227 24.07 -9.53 8.55
C ASP A 227 23.46 -10.85 8.05
N PHE A 228 22.85 -10.85 6.85
CA PHE A 228 22.14 -11.99 6.26
C PHE A 228 22.97 -13.27 6.27
N ASP A 229 22.40 -14.39 6.70
CA ASP A 229 23.04 -15.71 6.64
C ASP A 229 22.03 -16.75 6.18
N ILE A 230 22.33 -17.43 5.06
CA ILE A 230 21.50 -18.49 4.48
C ILE A 230 21.28 -19.68 5.44
N LYS A 231 22.09 -19.83 6.48
CA LYS A 231 21.89 -20.87 7.50
C LYS A 231 20.81 -20.51 8.51
N GLN A 232 20.52 -19.22 8.68
CA GLN A 232 19.60 -18.69 9.69
C GLN A 232 18.20 -18.41 9.14
N VAL A 233 17.99 -18.51 7.82
CA VAL A 233 16.68 -18.31 7.21
C VAL A 233 15.74 -19.49 7.46
N HIS A 234 14.48 -19.15 7.71
CA HIS A 234 13.38 -20.07 7.86
C HIS A 234 12.87 -20.52 6.49
N CYS A 235 12.57 -21.82 6.37
CA CYS A 235 11.85 -22.42 5.27
C CYS A 235 10.76 -23.31 5.89
N LEU A 236 9.52 -23.19 5.42
CA LEU A 236 8.39 -23.94 5.98
C LEU A 236 8.39 -25.40 5.51
N ASP A 237 8.83 -25.62 4.27
CA ASP A 237 8.85 -26.91 3.63
C ASP A 237 10.27 -27.37 3.27
N ASP A 238 10.53 -28.67 3.46
CA ASP A 238 11.84 -29.27 3.22
C ASP A 238 12.10 -29.47 1.72
N PHE A 239 11.05 -29.70 0.92
CA PHE A 239 11.18 -29.78 -0.53
C PHE A 239 11.61 -28.42 -1.10
N ASP A 240 10.92 -27.34 -0.73
CA ASP A 240 11.30 -25.96 -1.10
C ASP A 240 12.74 -25.64 -0.71
N ARG A 241 13.13 -26.04 0.50
CA ARG A 241 14.50 -25.85 0.98
C ARG A 241 15.52 -26.54 0.08
N SER A 242 15.28 -27.80 -0.26
CA SER A 242 16.17 -28.59 -1.11
C SER A 242 16.25 -28.03 -2.53
N PHE A 243 15.12 -27.60 -3.08
CA PHE A 243 14.99 -27.00 -4.40
C PHE A 243 15.75 -25.68 -4.47
N ILE A 244 15.48 -24.76 -3.54
CA ILE A 244 16.12 -23.44 -3.48
C ILE A 244 17.62 -23.57 -3.27
N HIS A 245 18.08 -24.43 -2.35
CA HIS A 245 19.52 -24.62 -2.16
C HIS A 245 20.20 -25.16 -3.42
N SER A 246 19.55 -26.07 -4.15
CA SER A 246 20.07 -26.61 -5.41
C SER A 246 20.15 -25.52 -6.49
N ALA A 247 19.12 -24.67 -6.59
CA ALA A 247 19.11 -23.53 -7.51
C ALA A 247 20.20 -22.50 -7.14
N ILE A 248 20.38 -22.20 -5.85
CA ILE A 248 21.41 -21.30 -5.35
C ILE A 248 22.80 -21.79 -5.74
N ILE A 249 23.11 -23.07 -5.48
CA ILE A 249 24.40 -23.66 -5.86
C ILE A 249 24.59 -23.60 -7.38
N LYS A 250 23.54 -23.88 -8.15
CA LYS A 250 23.60 -23.82 -9.62
C LYS A 250 23.86 -22.40 -10.15
N TRP A 251 23.29 -21.36 -9.54
CA TRP A 251 23.36 -19.99 -10.06
C TRP A 251 24.51 -19.16 -9.52
N TYR A 252 24.91 -19.42 -8.28
CA TYR A 252 25.92 -18.67 -7.53
C TYR A 252 27.17 -19.50 -7.21
N GLY A 253 27.17 -20.80 -7.50
CA GLY A 253 28.30 -21.71 -7.28
C GLY A 253 28.36 -22.28 -5.87
N SER A 254 28.05 -21.48 -4.85
CA SER A 254 27.98 -21.95 -3.46
C SER A 254 26.98 -21.15 -2.63
N ARG A 255 26.67 -21.66 -1.44
CA ARG A 255 25.79 -20.98 -0.47
C ARG A 255 26.45 -19.72 0.09
N GLU A 256 27.77 -19.76 0.23
CA GLU A 256 28.61 -18.65 0.68
C GLU A 256 28.60 -17.52 -0.36
N ALA A 257 28.83 -17.85 -1.64
CA ALA A 257 28.80 -16.86 -2.72
C ALA A 257 27.42 -16.18 -2.87
N PHE A 258 26.34 -16.92 -2.61
CA PHE A 258 24.99 -16.34 -2.53
C PHE A 258 24.84 -15.39 -1.34
N THR A 259 25.35 -15.77 -0.17
CA THR A 259 25.33 -14.92 1.02
C THR A 259 26.10 -13.63 0.78
N ASP A 260 27.27 -13.72 0.15
CA ASP A 260 28.10 -12.56 -0.22
C ASP A 260 27.40 -11.67 -1.25
N PHE A 261 26.69 -12.27 -2.21
CA PHE A 261 25.87 -11.54 -3.17
C PHE A 261 24.74 -10.73 -2.48
N VAL A 262 24.05 -11.35 -1.52
CA VAL A 262 22.96 -10.69 -0.77
C VAL A 262 23.51 -9.53 0.08
N ARG A 263 24.64 -9.75 0.77
CA ARG A 263 25.27 -8.75 1.65
C ARG A 263 25.91 -7.58 0.91
N GLY A 264 26.40 -7.80 -0.31
CA GLY A 264 27.07 -6.80 -1.12
C GLY A 264 26.16 -6.30 -2.25
N PRO A 265 26.30 -6.83 -3.49
CA PRO A 265 25.62 -6.31 -4.68
C PRO A 265 24.13 -6.05 -4.51
N LEU A 266 23.37 -6.98 -3.92
CA LEU A 266 21.93 -6.81 -3.75
C LEU A 266 21.61 -5.70 -2.74
N ARG A 267 22.33 -5.65 -1.62
CA ARG A 267 22.17 -4.61 -0.61
C ARG A 267 22.49 -3.23 -1.18
N ASP A 268 23.58 -3.10 -1.94
CA ASP A 268 24.02 -1.83 -2.51
C ASP A 268 23.02 -1.26 -3.52
N GLU A 269 22.31 -2.14 -4.25
CA GLU A 269 21.22 -1.73 -5.12
C GLU A 269 19.98 -1.24 -4.36
N LEU A 270 19.75 -1.77 -3.16
CA LEU A 270 18.55 -1.50 -2.35
C LEU A 270 18.70 -0.29 -1.40
N LEU A 271 19.90 0.28 -1.30
CA LEU A 271 20.21 1.47 -0.48
C LEU A 271 19.65 2.76 -1.11
#